data_AF-A0A8H7W0P5-F1
#
_entry.id   AF-A0A8H7W0P5-F1
#
_cell.length_a   1.000
_cell.length_b   1.000
_cell.length_c   1.000
_cell.angle_alpha   90.00
_cell.angle_beta   90.00
_cell.angle_gamma   90.00
#
_symmetry.space_group_name_H-M   'P 1'
#
loop_
_entity.id
_entity.type
_entity.pdbx_description
1 polymer ?
#
loop_
_entity_poly.entity_id
_entity_poly.type
_entity_poly.pdbx_seq_one_letter_code
_entity_poly.pdbx_strand_id
1 'polypeptide(L)'
;MRFYLPLPPTLPLITLSLALFTAQVSARDVPPNIQALYNNVRKAGNCKNILKTGFYAKDDPPNTFSYCGDHLSEGVIYLQGTGGALADMDIDCDGIQHGPADDGRCGSSEDTQSHTSFEDTVASYNKGVSGLDAFIHPYVVFGNVGSNPGFVNYDARKDGVRELSLMAVVCGGKMFYGIWGDENGDDGPRAVTGEASISMATLCYGNIVNGNNGHDETDVLYLAFTGADAVPGANGAKWKAQNAVEFEASLATLGDILVKRIAGGTSTTSTTSTTTSKAPTATCTPCSWTGHCAGDDCFTSSSSSSSSSSSSSSSYFSISSNNLPSSSPSISSSSSSKAPPRFPLRQPVVRNLLLLILELLAQLQMTVMGIWSVRMGDVAVVRGKGIVCVRLARLAMIVRMILFARVGNARSLESFGDVDNRPDMSSPKLLLGRNDSLAIIAPSLRN
;
A
#
# COMPACT_ATOMS: atom_id res chain seq x y z
N MET A 1 80.69 13.40 7.76
CA MET A 1 79.62 13.19 6.76
C MET A 1 78.38 12.71 7.52
N ARG A 2 77.36 13.57 7.67
CA ARG A 2 76.06 13.20 8.25
C ARG A 2 75.06 13.08 7.10
N PHE A 3 74.49 11.89 6.93
CA PHE A 3 73.42 11.63 5.97
C PHE A 3 72.08 12.08 6.56
N TYR A 4 71.41 13.02 5.88
CA TYR A 4 70.01 13.35 6.12
C TYR A 4 69.14 12.48 5.20
N LEU A 5 68.24 11.69 5.77
CA LEU A 5 67.15 11.00 5.07
C LEU A 5 65.91 11.92 5.08
N PRO A 6 65.19 12.08 3.95
CA PRO A 6 63.96 12.86 3.92
C PRO A 6 62.77 12.04 4.44
N LEU A 7 61.92 12.68 5.24
CA LEU A 7 60.61 12.16 5.69
C LEU A 7 59.58 12.21 4.53
N PRO A 8 58.65 11.24 4.46
CA PRO A 8 57.63 11.20 3.42
C PRO A 8 56.49 12.20 3.67
N PRO A 9 55.78 12.64 2.60
CA PRO A 9 54.67 13.59 2.72
C PRO A 9 53.44 12.94 3.35
N THR A 10 52.88 13.62 4.34
CA THR A 10 51.63 13.28 5.03
C THR A 10 50.44 13.40 4.08
N LEU A 11 49.75 12.28 3.81
CA LEU A 11 48.45 12.29 3.13
C LEU A 11 47.37 12.91 4.04
N PRO A 12 46.55 13.85 3.56
CA PRO A 12 45.40 14.34 4.30
C PRO A 12 44.31 13.25 4.32
N LEU A 13 43.95 12.81 5.52
CA LEU A 13 42.83 11.92 5.79
C LEU A 13 41.53 12.71 5.51
N ILE A 14 40.94 12.53 4.33
CA ILE A 14 39.60 13.07 4.01
C ILE A 14 38.57 12.19 4.71
N THR A 15 38.12 12.62 5.89
CA THR A 15 36.99 12.02 6.60
C THR A 15 35.69 12.38 5.87
N LEU A 16 35.25 11.50 4.97
CA LEU A 16 33.94 11.59 4.33
C LEU A 16 32.87 11.14 5.33
N SER A 17 32.35 12.08 6.12
CA SER A 17 31.22 11.86 7.01
C SER A 17 29.94 11.70 6.19
N LEU A 18 29.65 10.45 5.78
CA LEU A 18 28.40 10.08 5.13
C LEU A 18 27.27 10.17 6.16
N ALA A 19 26.64 11.35 6.25
CA ALA A 19 25.41 11.54 7.02
C ALA A 19 24.29 10.74 6.35
N LEU A 20 24.12 9.49 6.75
CA LEU A 20 22.93 8.70 6.48
C LEU A 20 21.77 9.34 7.26
N PHE A 21 21.12 10.32 6.62
CA PHE A 21 19.77 10.71 7.03
C PHE A 21 18.86 9.52 6.73
N THR A 22 18.69 8.65 7.72
CA THR A 22 17.55 7.73 7.72
C THR A 22 16.31 8.62 7.77
N ALA A 23 15.63 8.74 6.64
CA ALA A 23 14.29 9.29 6.61
C ALA A 23 13.42 8.35 7.45
N GLN A 24 13.36 8.63 8.75
CA GLN A 24 12.42 8.01 9.66
C GLN A 24 11.05 8.48 9.17
N VAL A 25 10.34 7.60 8.48
CA VAL A 25 8.91 7.79 8.23
C VAL A 25 8.27 7.88 9.59
N SER A 26 7.88 9.09 9.95
CA SER A 26 6.93 9.26 11.01
C SER A 26 5.60 8.86 10.39
N ALA A 27 5.19 7.61 10.59
CA ALA A 27 3.81 7.21 10.32
C ALA A 27 2.91 8.32 10.87
N ARG A 28 2.05 8.90 10.02
CA ARG A 28 1.35 10.13 10.36
C ARG A 28 0.44 9.85 11.54
N ASP A 29 0.49 10.71 12.54
CA ASP A 29 -0.56 10.71 13.55
C ASP A 29 -1.90 10.98 12.86
N VAL A 30 -2.94 10.25 13.27
CA VAL A 30 -4.28 10.45 12.73
C VAL A 30 -4.74 11.87 13.08
N PRO A 31 -5.00 12.75 12.09
CA PRO A 31 -5.42 14.12 12.37
C PRO A 31 -6.71 14.14 13.19
N PRO A 32 -6.91 15.10 14.12
CA PRO A 32 -8.05 15.09 15.03
C PRO A 32 -9.43 15.01 14.33
N ASN A 33 -9.57 15.63 13.16
CA ASN A 33 -10.80 15.56 12.38
C ASN A 33 -11.05 14.17 11.78
N ILE A 34 -10.01 13.48 11.33
CA ILE A 34 -10.09 12.10 10.84
C ILE A 34 -10.30 11.12 11.99
N GLN A 35 -9.65 11.34 13.14
CA GLN A 35 -9.89 10.54 14.34
C GLN A 35 -11.34 10.70 14.84
N ALA A 36 -11.89 11.90 14.76
CA ALA A 36 -13.29 12.15 15.06
C ALA A 36 -14.22 11.43 14.07
N LEU A 37 -13.92 11.49 12.76
CA LEU A 37 -14.65 10.75 11.73
C LEU A 37 -14.64 9.24 12.02
N TYR A 38 -13.46 8.66 12.23
CA TYR A 38 -13.26 7.25 12.59
C TYR A 38 -14.16 6.84 13.76
N ASN A 39 -14.14 7.62 14.85
CA ASN A 39 -14.96 7.35 16.03
C ASN A 39 -16.46 7.51 15.75
N ASN A 40 -16.84 8.52 14.95
CA ASN A 40 -18.23 8.81 14.63
C ASN A 40 -18.85 7.74 13.73
N VAL A 41 -18.12 7.27 12.72
CA VAL A 41 -18.54 6.18 11.83
C VAL A 41 -18.79 4.92 12.66
N ARG A 42 -17.84 4.53 13.51
CA ARG A 42 -17.99 3.37 14.41
C ARG A 42 -19.18 3.54 15.36
N LYS A 43 -19.34 4.72 15.96
CA LYS A 43 -20.45 5.02 16.87
C LYS A 43 -21.82 5.03 16.18
N ALA A 44 -21.89 5.46 14.92
CA ALA A 44 -23.13 5.51 14.16
C ALA A 44 -23.70 4.11 13.91
N GLY A 45 -22.84 3.09 13.88
CA GLY A 45 -23.23 1.70 13.70
C GLY A 45 -23.52 1.33 12.25
N ASN A 46 -24.21 2.20 11.50
CA ASN A 46 -24.46 2.06 10.08
C ASN A 46 -24.38 3.43 9.42
N CYS A 47 -23.97 3.47 8.16
CA CYS A 47 -24.06 4.71 7.39
C CYS A 47 -25.50 5.00 6.99
N LYS A 48 -25.85 6.29 6.88
CA LYS A 48 -27.21 6.74 6.59
C LYS A 48 -27.46 6.85 5.09
N ASN A 49 -26.47 7.34 4.36
CA ASN A 49 -26.43 7.44 2.92
C ASN A 49 -25.61 6.27 2.35
N ILE A 50 -26.29 5.15 2.13
CA ILE A 50 -25.70 3.96 1.50
C ILE A 50 -25.69 4.19 -0.01
N LEU A 51 -24.50 4.23 -0.61
CA LEU A 51 -24.33 4.28 -2.07
C LEU A 51 -24.50 2.90 -2.67
N LYS A 52 -23.92 1.89 -2.01
CA LYS A 52 -24.11 0.49 -2.35
C LYS A 52 -23.84 -0.39 -1.13
N THR A 53 -24.57 -1.49 -0.99
CA THR A 53 -24.44 -2.49 0.07
C THR A 53 -24.51 -3.90 -0.49
N GLY A 54 -24.27 -4.90 0.35
CA GLY A 54 -24.26 -6.31 -0.01
C GLY A 54 -22.86 -6.88 -0.24
N PHE A 55 -21.83 -6.17 0.24
CA PHE A 55 -20.44 -6.60 0.18
C PHE A 55 -20.04 -7.35 1.43
N TYR A 56 -19.01 -8.17 1.30
CA TYR A 56 -18.39 -8.86 2.41
C TYR A 56 -17.06 -8.16 2.76
N ALA A 57 -16.60 -8.32 4.00
CA ALA A 57 -15.22 -7.96 4.36
C ALA A 57 -14.29 -8.97 3.68
N LYS A 58 -14.48 -10.24 4.05
CA LYS A 58 -13.86 -11.43 3.45
C LYS A 58 -14.89 -12.39 2.86
N ASP A 59 -14.46 -13.53 2.31
CA ASP A 59 -15.35 -14.55 1.72
C ASP A 59 -16.42 -15.17 2.65
N ASP A 60 -16.40 -14.83 3.94
CA ASP A 60 -17.35 -15.31 4.94
C ASP A 60 -18.53 -14.35 5.17
N PRO A 61 -19.78 -14.85 5.24
CA PRO A 61 -20.94 -14.08 5.65
C PRO A 61 -20.77 -13.39 7.03
N PRO A 62 -21.44 -12.25 7.26
CA PRO A 62 -22.52 -11.69 6.45
C PRO A 62 -22.09 -10.55 5.51
N ASN A 63 -22.86 -10.35 4.43
CA ASN A 63 -22.60 -9.31 3.42
C ASN A 63 -23.11 -7.91 3.82
N THR A 64 -22.61 -7.44 4.96
CA THR A 64 -23.10 -6.23 5.63
C THR A 64 -22.29 -4.97 5.34
N PHE A 65 -21.30 -5.06 4.46
CA PHE A 65 -20.41 -3.96 4.10
C PHE A 65 -21.00 -3.12 2.98
N SER A 66 -20.70 -1.82 3.06
CA SER A 66 -21.30 -0.80 2.20
C SER A 66 -20.29 0.28 1.85
N TYR A 67 -20.42 0.81 0.64
CA TYR A 67 -19.88 2.11 0.25
C TYR A 67 -20.84 3.20 0.75
N CYS A 68 -20.30 4.12 1.53
CA CYS A 68 -21.06 5.08 2.30
C CYS A 68 -20.75 6.51 1.88
N GLY A 69 -21.80 7.27 1.59
CA GLY A 69 -21.74 8.65 1.11
C GLY A 69 -22.18 9.69 2.14
N ASP A 70 -22.11 9.37 3.44
CA ASP A 70 -22.51 10.31 4.51
C ASP A 70 -21.71 11.63 4.48
N HIS A 71 -20.52 11.59 3.89
CA HIS A 71 -19.57 12.70 3.80
C HIS A 71 -19.29 13.13 2.35
N LEU A 72 -20.20 12.82 1.41
CA LEU A 72 -20.06 13.27 0.02
C LEU A 72 -19.99 14.80 -0.11
N SER A 73 -20.72 15.55 0.73
CA SER A 73 -20.62 17.02 0.75
C SER A 73 -19.27 17.54 1.26
N GLU A 74 -18.50 16.70 1.94
CA GLU A 74 -17.13 16.98 2.38
C GLU A 74 -16.09 16.42 1.39
N GLY A 75 -16.56 15.79 0.32
CA GLY A 75 -15.73 15.25 -0.75
C GLY A 75 -15.16 13.87 -0.47
N VAL A 76 -15.85 13.01 0.30
CA VAL A 76 -15.34 11.68 0.65
C VAL A 76 -16.41 10.58 0.68
N ILE A 77 -16.04 9.41 0.20
CA ILE A 77 -16.74 8.12 0.34
C ILE A 77 -15.92 7.20 1.24
N TYR A 78 -16.55 6.34 2.01
CA TYR A 78 -15.85 5.40 2.89
C TYR A 78 -16.53 4.04 2.95
N LEU A 79 -15.81 3.03 3.45
CA LEU A 79 -16.33 1.68 3.70
C LEU A 79 -16.82 1.55 5.14
N GLN A 80 -17.99 0.94 5.32
CA GLN A 80 -18.50 0.59 6.65
C GLN A 80 -19.38 -0.66 6.60
N GLY A 81 -19.18 -1.53 7.59
CA GLY A 81 -20.07 -2.64 7.92
C GLY A 81 -21.10 -2.29 9.00
N THR A 82 -22.10 -3.15 9.16
CA THR A 82 -23.11 -2.96 10.21
C THR A 82 -22.51 -3.06 11.62
N GLY A 83 -23.16 -2.44 12.61
CA GLY A 83 -22.69 -2.46 13.99
C GLY A 83 -21.43 -1.64 14.26
N GLY A 84 -21.01 -0.80 13.31
CA GLY A 84 -19.85 0.09 13.46
C GLY A 84 -18.53 -0.58 13.07
N ALA A 85 -18.61 -1.74 12.41
CA ALA A 85 -17.46 -2.36 11.77
C ALA A 85 -16.92 -1.44 10.66
N LEU A 86 -15.61 -1.33 10.58
CA LEU A 86 -14.93 -0.77 9.41
C LEU A 86 -14.44 -1.94 8.55
N ALA A 87 -13.75 -1.69 7.45
CA ALA A 87 -13.22 -2.76 6.63
C ALA A 87 -12.00 -3.44 7.30
N ASP A 88 -11.70 -4.64 6.84
CA ASP A 88 -10.43 -5.35 6.99
C ASP A 88 -9.38 -4.81 5.99
N MET A 89 -8.23 -5.48 5.92
CA MET A 89 -7.21 -5.23 4.90
C MET A 89 -6.68 -6.54 4.33
N ASP A 90 -7.33 -7.02 3.29
CA ASP A 90 -6.81 -8.06 2.39
C ASP A 90 -5.68 -7.50 1.52
N ILE A 91 -4.88 -8.40 0.93
CA ILE A 91 -3.64 -8.05 0.22
C ILE A 91 -3.80 -8.22 -1.27
N ASP A 92 -3.77 -7.10 -1.97
CA ASP A 92 -3.65 -7.04 -3.41
C ASP A 92 -2.17 -7.07 -3.81
N CYS A 93 -1.87 -7.96 -4.74
CA CYS A 93 -0.52 -8.15 -5.28
C CYS A 93 -0.42 -7.73 -6.75
N ASP A 94 -1.43 -7.08 -7.31
CA ASP A 94 -1.55 -6.83 -8.73
C ASP A 94 -0.61 -5.73 -9.26
N GLY A 95 -0.40 -5.74 -10.57
CA GLY A 95 0.49 -4.80 -11.26
C GLY A 95 1.88 -5.36 -11.54
N ILE A 96 2.89 -4.48 -11.51
CA ILE A 96 4.27 -4.82 -11.87
C ILE A 96 4.83 -5.85 -10.88
N GLN A 97 5.11 -7.04 -11.41
CA GLN A 97 5.73 -8.15 -10.69
C GLN A 97 7.25 -8.17 -10.87
N HIS A 98 7.96 -8.77 -9.91
CA HIS A 98 9.41 -9.02 -9.98
C HIS A 98 10.26 -7.76 -10.18
N GLY A 99 9.75 -6.61 -9.73
CA GLY A 99 10.47 -5.35 -9.66
C GLY A 99 11.58 -5.37 -8.61
N PRO A 100 12.47 -4.36 -8.57
CA PRO A 100 13.54 -4.28 -7.58
C PRO A 100 13.08 -4.23 -6.12
N ALA A 101 11.81 -3.88 -5.88
CA ALA A 101 11.20 -3.82 -4.54
C ALA A 101 10.46 -5.11 -4.16
N ASP A 102 10.29 -6.05 -5.10
CA ASP A 102 9.69 -7.36 -4.83
C ASP A 102 10.56 -8.14 -3.83
N ASP A 103 9.99 -8.41 -2.66
CA ASP A 103 10.63 -9.15 -1.58
C ASP A 103 10.06 -10.58 -1.43
N GLY A 104 9.27 -11.03 -2.40
CA GLY A 104 8.72 -12.37 -2.50
C GLY A 104 7.46 -12.62 -1.66
N ARG A 105 6.98 -11.63 -0.90
CA ARG A 105 5.80 -11.81 -0.04
C ARG A 105 4.48 -11.96 -0.80
N CYS A 106 4.43 -11.59 -2.08
CA CYS A 106 3.29 -11.92 -2.94
C CYS A 106 3.33 -13.35 -3.49
N GLY A 107 4.42 -14.10 -3.29
CA GLY A 107 4.57 -15.46 -3.85
C GLY A 107 3.60 -16.51 -3.31
N SER A 108 2.78 -16.17 -2.31
CA SER A 108 1.70 -17.03 -1.80
C SER A 108 0.36 -16.79 -2.49
N SER A 109 0.14 -15.60 -3.09
CA SER A 109 -1.13 -15.25 -3.75
C SER A 109 -1.34 -16.14 -4.98
N GLU A 110 -2.57 -16.63 -5.12
CA GLU A 110 -2.99 -17.49 -6.24
C GLU A 110 -3.77 -16.73 -7.32
N ASP A 111 -4.07 -15.46 -7.06
CA ASP A 111 -4.91 -14.56 -7.86
C ASP A 111 -4.15 -13.34 -8.45
N THR A 112 -2.86 -13.17 -8.12
CA THR A 112 -2.04 -12.05 -8.62
C THR A 112 -2.13 -11.87 -10.14
N GLN A 113 -2.44 -10.65 -10.57
CA GLN A 113 -2.46 -10.21 -11.96
C GLN A 113 -1.27 -9.30 -12.29
N SER A 114 -0.87 -9.29 -13.56
CA SER A 114 0.29 -8.49 -14.01
C SER A 114 -0.02 -7.01 -14.25
N HIS A 115 -1.25 -6.57 -13.98
CA HIS A 115 -1.75 -5.23 -14.26
C HIS A 115 -2.76 -4.86 -13.19
N THR A 116 -2.87 -3.57 -12.89
CA THR A 116 -3.96 -3.01 -12.08
C THR A 116 -5.01 -2.37 -12.98
N SER A 117 -6.24 -2.17 -12.51
CA SER A 117 -7.34 -1.58 -13.30
C SER A 117 -7.00 -0.26 -14.03
N PHE A 118 -6.09 0.56 -13.48
CA PHE A 118 -5.71 1.85 -14.07
C PHE A 118 -4.28 1.89 -14.66
N GLU A 119 -3.71 0.74 -15.02
CA GLU A 119 -2.36 0.65 -15.60
C GLU A 119 -2.18 1.61 -16.79
N ASP A 120 -3.13 1.63 -17.73
CA ASP A 120 -3.07 2.49 -18.93
C ASP A 120 -3.01 3.99 -18.57
N THR A 121 -3.75 4.41 -17.54
CA THR A 121 -3.74 5.80 -17.07
C THR A 121 -2.37 6.15 -16.47
N VAL A 122 -1.77 5.25 -15.68
CA VAL A 122 -0.42 5.43 -15.12
C VAL A 122 0.63 5.48 -16.22
N ALA A 123 0.57 4.55 -17.19
CA ALA A 123 1.46 4.53 -18.35
C ALA A 123 1.40 5.85 -19.14
N SER A 124 0.19 6.40 -19.32
CA SER A 124 -0.05 7.64 -20.07
C SER A 124 0.65 8.87 -19.47
N TYR A 125 0.97 8.85 -18.18
CA TYR A 125 1.71 9.94 -17.54
C TYR A 125 3.15 10.07 -18.06
N ASN A 126 3.67 9.06 -18.77
CA ASN A 126 5.00 9.06 -19.36
C ASN A 126 6.09 9.39 -18.33
N LYS A 127 5.89 8.94 -17.09
CA LYS A 127 6.84 9.13 -15.99
C LYS A 127 7.86 8.02 -15.90
N GLY A 128 7.82 7.05 -16.81
CA GLY A 128 8.75 5.93 -16.93
C GLY A 128 8.50 4.81 -15.92
N VAL A 129 7.22 4.64 -15.57
CA VAL A 129 6.63 3.41 -15.05
C VAL A 129 5.53 3.01 -16.02
N SER A 130 5.34 1.70 -16.22
CA SER A 130 4.26 1.17 -17.07
C SER A 130 2.94 1.00 -16.32
N GLY A 131 2.99 0.94 -15.00
CA GLY A 131 1.85 0.69 -14.13
C GLY A 131 2.22 0.90 -12.67
N LEU A 132 1.32 0.48 -11.78
CA LEU A 132 1.61 0.40 -10.35
C LEU A 132 2.42 -0.86 -10.06
N ASP A 133 3.25 -0.79 -9.02
CA ASP A 133 4.04 -1.90 -8.48
C ASP A 133 3.58 -2.07 -7.05
N ALA A 134 3.02 -3.23 -6.71
CA ALA A 134 2.39 -3.50 -5.42
C ALA A 134 3.34 -3.29 -4.23
N PHE A 135 4.66 -3.42 -4.42
CA PHE A 135 5.69 -3.23 -3.38
C PHE A 135 6.16 -1.79 -3.24
N ILE A 136 5.90 -0.93 -4.24
CA ILE A 136 6.35 0.47 -4.27
C ILE A 136 5.20 1.45 -4.10
N HIS A 137 4.02 1.14 -4.63
CA HIS A 137 2.91 2.07 -4.77
C HIS A 137 1.79 1.67 -3.80
N PRO A 138 1.67 2.34 -2.64
CA PRO A 138 0.49 2.23 -1.80
C PRO A 138 -0.77 2.60 -2.59
N TYR A 139 -1.59 1.59 -2.87
CA TYR A 139 -2.90 1.76 -3.47
C TYR A 139 -3.94 0.93 -2.73
N VAL A 140 -5.20 1.29 -2.96
CA VAL A 140 -6.37 0.61 -2.41
C VAL A 140 -7.17 0.07 -3.58
N VAL A 141 -7.71 -1.14 -3.40
CA VAL A 141 -8.69 -1.73 -4.29
C VAL A 141 -10.06 -1.20 -3.87
N PHE A 142 -10.69 -0.44 -4.75
CA PHE A 142 -11.92 0.30 -4.42
C PHE A 142 -12.91 0.24 -5.57
N GLY A 143 -14.18 -0.02 -5.27
CA GLY A 143 -15.13 -0.41 -6.30
C GLY A 143 -15.10 -1.90 -6.58
N ASN A 144 -16.15 -2.38 -7.25
CA ASN A 144 -16.34 -3.79 -7.57
C ASN A 144 -16.86 -3.89 -9.00
N VAL A 145 -16.16 -4.67 -9.81
CA VAL A 145 -16.46 -4.93 -11.21
C VAL A 145 -16.64 -6.43 -11.42
N GLY A 146 -17.59 -6.80 -12.28
CA GLY A 146 -17.92 -8.20 -12.46
C GLY A 146 -19.11 -8.43 -13.36
N SER A 147 -19.24 -9.65 -13.85
CA SER A 147 -20.35 -10.13 -14.67
C SER A 147 -21.06 -11.36 -14.08
N ASN A 148 -20.47 -11.97 -13.04
CA ASN A 148 -20.97 -13.17 -12.41
C ASN A 148 -22.36 -12.96 -11.78
N PRO A 149 -23.34 -13.87 -12.02
CA PRO A 149 -24.68 -13.74 -11.46
C PRO A 149 -24.66 -13.71 -9.92
N GLY A 150 -25.30 -12.69 -9.35
CA GLY A 150 -25.36 -12.50 -7.90
C GLY A 150 -24.15 -11.76 -7.29
N PHE A 151 -23.15 -11.41 -8.11
CA PHE A 151 -22.07 -10.53 -7.70
C PHE A 151 -22.54 -9.07 -7.64
N VAL A 152 -22.15 -8.37 -6.59
CA VAL A 152 -22.56 -6.98 -6.37
C VAL A 152 -21.47 -6.07 -6.93
N ASN A 153 -21.84 -5.22 -7.89
CA ASN A 153 -20.92 -4.23 -8.45
C ASN A 153 -21.14 -2.84 -7.87
N TYR A 154 -20.07 -2.08 -7.78
CA TYR A 154 -20.07 -0.66 -7.44
C TYR A 154 -19.00 0.07 -8.23
N ASP A 155 -19.40 1.16 -8.88
CA ASP A 155 -18.52 2.00 -9.68
C ASP A 155 -18.41 3.37 -9.01
N ALA A 156 -17.29 3.60 -8.30
CA ALA A 156 -17.07 4.81 -7.51
C ALA A 156 -17.03 6.10 -8.35
N ARG A 157 -16.83 5.99 -9.68
CA ARG A 157 -16.90 7.13 -10.61
C ARG A 157 -18.27 7.79 -10.63
N LYS A 158 -19.33 7.03 -10.39
CA LYS A 158 -20.71 7.54 -10.35
C LYS A 158 -20.93 8.53 -9.22
N ASP A 159 -20.14 8.43 -8.16
CA ASP A 159 -20.20 9.26 -6.98
C ASP A 159 -19.02 10.25 -6.89
N GLY A 160 -18.28 10.42 -7.99
CA GLY A 160 -17.30 11.49 -8.16
C GLY A 160 -15.86 11.14 -7.77
N VAL A 161 -15.57 9.90 -7.37
CA VAL A 161 -14.18 9.42 -7.24
C VAL A 161 -13.61 9.22 -8.64
N ARG A 162 -12.43 9.74 -8.93
CA ARG A 162 -11.78 9.56 -10.25
C ARG A 162 -10.68 8.51 -10.14
N GLU A 163 -10.37 7.83 -11.24
CA GLU A 163 -9.24 6.90 -11.33
C GLU A 163 -7.97 7.57 -10.76
N LEU A 164 -7.21 6.83 -9.94
CA LEU A 164 -6.02 7.32 -9.24
C LEU A 164 -6.27 8.47 -8.25
N SER A 165 -7.52 8.71 -7.83
CA SER A 165 -7.81 9.67 -6.75
C SER A 165 -7.09 9.27 -5.48
N LEU A 166 -6.60 10.26 -4.74
CA LEU A 166 -5.96 10.06 -3.45
C LEU A 166 -6.93 9.36 -2.49
N MET A 167 -6.37 8.44 -1.70
CA MET A 167 -7.06 7.79 -0.60
C MET A 167 -6.32 8.02 0.70
N ALA A 168 -7.06 8.19 1.79
CA ALA A 168 -6.49 8.15 3.14
C ALA A 168 -6.94 6.86 3.82
N VAL A 169 -5.98 6.14 4.40
CA VAL A 169 -6.20 4.87 5.09
C VAL A 169 -5.80 5.02 6.55
N VAL A 170 -6.71 4.71 7.49
CA VAL A 170 -6.41 4.68 8.92
C VAL A 170 -6.34 3.23 9.38
N CYS A 171 -5.15 2.83 9.83
CA CYS A 171 -4.80 1.46 10.22
C CYS A 171 -3.68 1.52 11.28
N GLY A 172 -3.60 0.54 12.18
CA GLY A 172 -2.50 0.47 13.17
C GLY A 172 -2.35 1.72 14.06
N GLY A 173 -3.43 2.50 14.24
CA GLY A 173 -3.41 3.78 14.98
C GLY A 173 -2.71 4.94 14.25
N LYS A 174 -2.50 4.81 12.94
CA LYS A 174 -1.83 5.78 12.06
C LYS A 174 -2.64 6.03 10.81
N MET A 175 -2.27 7.08 10.07
CA MET A 175 -2.88 7.39 8.77
C MET A 175 -1.81 7.40 7.68
N PHE A 176 -2.16 6.86 6.52
CA PHE A 176 -1.30 6.82 5.33
C PHE A 176 -2.07 7.27 4.10
N TYR A 177 -1.37 7.88 3.15
CA TYR A 177 -1.94 8.19 1.84
C TYR A 177 -1.59 7.13 0.81
N GLY A 178 -2.57 6.80 -0.02
CA GLY A 178 -2.39 6.01 -1.22
C GLY A 178 -3.22 6.61 -2.34
N ILE A 179 -3.46 5.80 -3.37
CA ILE A 179 -4.38 6.12 -4.46
C ILE A 179 -5.38 4.99 -4.65
N TRP A 180 -6.50 5.28 -5.29
CA TRP A 180 -7.36 4.26 -5.84
C TRP A 180 -6.67 3.66 -7.06
N GLY A 181 -6.07 2.48 -6.91
CA GLY A 181 -5.22 1.86 -7.93
C GLY A 181 -5.89 0.73 -8.67
N ASP A 182 -6.84 0.05 -8.02
CA ASP A 182 -7.50 -1.14 -8.56
C ASP A 182 -8.99 -1.24 -8.22
N GLU A 183 -9.70 -2.17 -8.85
CA GLU A 183 -11.11 -2.50 -8.61
C GLU A 183 -11.23 -4.01 -8.32
N ASN A 184 -12.03 -4.39 -7.31
CA ASN A 184 -12.21 -5.81 -7.00
C ASN A 184 -12.98 -6.49 -8.14
N GLY A 185 -12.39 -7.54 -8.72
CA GLY A 185 -13.00 -8.38 -9.74
C GLY A 185 -14.05 -9.35 -9.19
N ASP A 186 -14.57 -10.21 -10.09
CA ASP A 186 -15.49 -11.31 -9.76
C ASP A 186 -14.86 -12.70 -9.87
N ASP A 187 -13.55 -12.79 -9.66
CA ASP A 187 -12.74 -14.01 -9.61
C ASP A 187 -12.94 -14.82 -8.32
N GLY A 188 -13.27 -14.15 -7.23
CA GLY A 188 -13.68 -14.76 -5.96
C GLY A 188 -15.15 -15.24 -5.93
N PRO A 189 -15.51 -16.05 -4.92
CA PRO A 189 -16.89 -16.52 -4.75
C PRO A 189 -17.86 -15.41 -4.30
N ARG A 190 -17.35 -14.26 -3.84
CA ARG A 190 -18.09 -13.17 -3.19
C ARG A 190 -17.59 -11.79 -3.61
N ALA A 191 -18.49 -10.80 -3.59
CA ALA A 191 -18.13 -9.39 -3.75
C ALA A 191 -17.55 -8.85 -2.44
N VAL A 192 -16.24 -8.98 -2.30
CA VAL A 192 -15.47 -8.51 -1.14
C VAL A 192 -15.06 -7.04 -1.28
N THR A 193 -14.65 -6.42 -0.18
CA THR A 193 -14.14 -5.05 -0.10
C THR A 193 -13.13 -4.98 1.03
N GLY A 194 -12.25 -3.99 1.03
CA GLY A 194 -11.26 -3.85 2.11
C GLY A 194 -9.93 -4.46 1.74
N GLU A 195 -9.50 -4.30 0.49
CA GLU A 195 -8.25 -4.83 -0.03
C GLU A 195 -7.31 -3.68 -0.43
N ALA A 196 -6.01 -3.87 -0.23
CA ALA A 196 -5.01 -2.86 -0.53
C ALA A 196 -3.67 -3.50 -0.93
N SER A 197 -2.84 -2.74 -1.63
CA SER A 197 -1.55 -3.23 -2.10
C SER A 197 -0.66 -3.70 -0.94
N ILE A 198 0.19 -4.70 -1.18
CA ILE A 198 1.11 -5.19 -0.15
C ILE A 198 1.99 -4.07 0.44
N SER A 199 2.31 -3.03 -0.33
CA SER A 199 3.01 -1.85 0.18
C SER A 199 2.17 -1.00 1.15
N MET A 200 0.87 -0.80 0.89
CA MET A 200 -0.03 -0.14 1.84
C MET A 200 -0.14 -0.95 3.14
N ALA A 201 -0.36 -2.25 3.03
CA ALA A 201 -0.44 -3.13 4.20
C ALA A 201 0.88 -3.19 4.98
N THR A 202 2.01 -3.14 4.28
CA THR A 202 3.34 -3.05 4.91
C THR A 202 3.50 -1.74 5.69
N LEU A 203 2.95 -0.62 5.21
CA LEU A 203 2.95 0.64 5.98
C LEU A 203 2.12 0.52 7.26
N CYS A 204 0.97 -0.16 7.20
CA CYS A 204 0.08 -0.36 8.34
C CYS A 204 0.64 -1.32 9.40
N TYR A 205 1.15 -2.47 8.97
CA TYR A 205 1.38 -3.63 9.83
C TYR A 205 2.81 -4.19 9.75
N GLY A 206 3.67 -3.60 8.90
CA GLY A 206 5.03 -4.06 8.68
C GLY A 206 5.09 -5.37 7.90
N ASN A 207 6.22 -6.06 7.97
CA ASN A 207 6.51 -7.22 7.11
C ASN A 207 5.83 -8.53 7.56
N ILE A 208 4.82 -8.45 8.44
CA ILE A 208 4.07 -9.64 8.87
C ILE A 208 2.99 -10.04 7.84
N VAL A 209 2.62 -9.12 6.96
CA VAL A 209 1.64 -9.35 5.89
C VAL A 209 2.30 -9.97 4.65
N ASN A 210 1.53 -10.78 3.92
CA ASN A 210 1.91 -11.41 2.66
C ASN A 210 0.65 -11.64 1.81
N GLY A 211 0.81 -12.11 0.57
CA GLY A 211 -0.30 -12.26 -0.38
C GLY A 211 -1.52 -13.07 0.12
N ASN A 212 -1.36 -13.93 1.14
CA ASN A 212 -2.47 -14.69 1.73
C ASN A 212 -2.70 -14.38 3.22
N ASN A 213 -2.05 -13.35 3.75
CA ASN A 213 -2.12 -12.99 5.15
C ASN A 213 -2.15 -11.47 5.28
N GLY A 214 -3.36 -10.93 5.21
CA GLY A 214 -3.65 -9.53 5.48
C GLY A 214 -3.91 -9.25 6.95
N HIS A 215 -4.92 -8.43 7.21
CA HIS A 215 -5.39 -8.04 8.54
C HIS A 215 -6.89 -8.24 8.65
N ASP A 216 -7.28 -9.30 9.38
CA ASP A 216 -8.67 -9.76 9.49
C ASP A 216 -9.58 -8.84 10.33
N GLU A 217 -9.01 -8.01 11.21
CA GLU A 217 -9.82 -7.14 12.06
C GLU A 217 -10.48 -6.01 11.25
N THR A 218 -11.78 -5.86 11.46
CA THR A 218 -12.66 -4.89 10.78
C THR A 218 -12.56 -3.49 11.39
N ASP A 219 -11.34 -2.95 11.43
CA ASP A 219 -10.99 -1.68 12.08
C ASP A 219 -10.22 -0.69 11.19
N VAL A 220 -10.14 -0.94 9.88
CA VAL A 220 -9.47 -0.11 8.87
C VAL A 220 -10.46 0.85 8.20
N LEU A 221 -10.18 2.15 8.28
CA LEU A 221 -10.97 3.18 7.60
C LEU A 221 -10.32 3.55 6.26
N TYR A 222 -11.03 3.30 5.16
CA TYR A 222 -10.68 3.79 3.83
C TYR A 222 -11.50 5.04 3.50
N LEU A 223 -10.83 6.10 3.05
CA LEU A 223 -11.44 7.36 2.64
C LEU A 223 -11.07 7.67 1.19
N ALA A 224 -12.05 7.58 0.30
CA ALA A 224 -11.93 7.93 -1.12
C ALA A 224 -12.26 9.40 -1.34
N PHE A 225 -11.29 10.21 -1.75
CA PHE A 225 -11.57 11.61 -2.06
C PHE A 225 -12.21 11.75 -3.43
N THR A 226 -13.30 12.52 -3.50
CA THR A 226 -14.00 12.84 -4.74
C THR A 226 -13.46 14.13 -5.36
N GLY A 227 -13.71 14.30 -6.66
CA GLY A 227 -13.35 15.52 -7.39
C GLY A 227 -12.08 15.39 -8.23
N ALA A 228 -11.91 16.32 -9.16
CA ALA A 228 -10.76 16.35 -10.07
C ALA A 228 -9.45 16.67 -9.36
N ASP A 229 -9.54 17.48 -8.32
CA ASP A 229 -8.44 17.90 -7.47
C ASP A 229 -7.99 16.81 -6.48
N ALA A 230 -8.71 15.70 -6.38
CA ALA A 230 -8.26 14.52 -5.64
C ALA A 230 -7.22 13.69 -6.41
N VAL A 231 -7.07 13.90 -7.72
CA VAL A 231 -6.15 13.12 -8.56
C VAL A 231 -4.77 13.79 -8.55
N PRO A 232 -3.69 13.11 -8.10
CA PRO A 232 -2.34 13.67 -8.13
C PRO A 232 -1.87 14.02 -9.54
N GLY A 233 -2.34 13.27 -10.54
CA GLY A 233 -1.94 13.44 -11.93
C GLY A 233 -0.46 13.12 -12.17
N ALA A 234 0.01 13.39 -13.39
CA ALA A 234 1.37 13.03 -13.80
C ALA A 234 2.47 13.68 -12.92
N ASN A 235 2.22 14.86 -12.35
CA ASN A 235 3.22 15.66 -11.63
C ASN A 235 2.99 15.74 -10.12
N GLY A 236 1.85 15.26 -9.59
CA GLY A 236 1.53 15.37 -8.17
C GLY A 236 1.94 14.16 -7.32
N ALA A 237 2.47 13.10 -7.94
CA ALA A 237 3.03 11.96 -7.23
C ALA A 237 4.40 11.56 -7.80
N LYS A 238 5.22 10.91 -6.97
CA LYS A 238 6.50 10.34 -7.39
C LYS A 238 6.28 8.95 -7.99
N TRP A 239 5.73 8.88 -9.20
CA TRP A 239 5.48 7.62 -9.92
C TRP A 239 6.72 6.72 -10.11
N LYS A 240 7.94 7.26 -9.98
CA LYS A 240 9.21 6.51 -10.01
C LYS A 240 9.83 6.31 -8.63
N ALA A 241 9.01 6.37 -7.57
CA ALA A 241 9.46 6.11 -6.21
C ALA A 241 10.19 4.77 -6.14
N GLN A 242 11.15 4.65 -5.24
CA GLN A 242 11.93 3.42 -5.08
C GLN A 242 11.36 2.49 -4.00
N ASN A 243 10.34 2.94 -3.27
CA ASN A 243 9.69 2.20 -2.18
C ASN A 243 8.37 2.88 -1.78
N ALA A 244 7.55 2.12 -1.04
CA ALA A 244 6.28 2.55 -0.46
C ALA A 244 6.34 3.90 0.27
N VAL A 245 7.40 4.06 1.05
CA VAL A 245 7.64 5.25 1.87
C VAL A 245 7.81 6.51 1.02
N GLU A 246 8.59 6.44 -0.05
CA GLU A 246 8.82 7.58 -0.93
C GLU A 246 7.55 7.96 -1.69
N PHE A 247 6.78 6.96 -2.14
CA PHE A 247 5.53 7.21 -2.85
C PHE A 247 4.49 7.84 -1.92
N GLU A 248 4.23 7.26 -0.75
CA GLU A 248 3.31 7.80 0.28
C GLU A 248 3.67 9.26 0.60
N ALA A 249 4.95 9.53 0.86
CA ALA A 249 5.41 10.86 1.22
C ALA A 249 5.21 11.88 0.09
N SER A 250 5.19 11.44 -1.17
CA SER A 250 4.93 12.33 -2.31
C SER A 250 3.49 12.82 -2.35
N LEU A 251 2.55 12.06 -1.80
CA LEU A 251 1.12 12.40 -1.75
C LEU A 251 0.78 13.37 -0.61
N ALA A 252 1.70 13.57 0.35
CA ALA A 252 1.51 14.33 1.58
C ALA A 252 0.82 15.69 1.38
N THR A 253 1.34 16.50 0.45
CA THR A 253 0.87 17.86 0.24
C THR A 253 -0.59 17.87 -0.22
N LEU A 254 -0.94 16.99 -1.16
CA LEU A 254 -2.30 16.87 -1.66
C LEU A 254 -3.21 16.28 -0.58
N GLY A 255 -2.80 15.19 0.05
CA GLY A 255 -3.57 14.52 1.10
C GLY A 255 -3.90 15.45 2.27
N ASP A 256 -2.91 16.24 2.74
CA ASP A 256 -3.09 17.18 3.85
C ASP A 256 -4.04 18.34 3.50
N ILE A 257 -4.19 18.69 2.21
CA ILE A 257 -5.20 19.65 1.73
C ILE A 257 -6.59 19.00 1.75
N LEU A 258 -6.70 17.78 1.25
CA LEU A 258 -7.98 17.06 1.13
C LEU A 258 -8.55 16.67 2.50
N VAL A 259 -7.71 16.16 3.39
CA VAL A 259 -8.10 15.80 4.77
C VAL A 259 -8.68 16.98 5.54
N LYS A 260 -8.21 18.22 5.30
CA LYS A 260 -8.75 19.41 5.97
C LYS A 260 -10.21 19.73 5.60
N ARG A 261 -10.72 19.20 4.49
CA ARG A 261 -12.12 19.40 4.05
C ARG A 261 -13.11 18.64 4.91
N ILE A 262 -12.65 17.53 5.50
CA ILE A 262 -13.47 16.67 6.34
C ILE A 262 -13.70 17.38 7.67
N ALA A 263 -14.93 17.81 7.89
CA ALA A 263 -15.34 18.56 9.06
C ALA A 263 -15.31 17.63 10.27
N GLY A 264 -14.29 17.79 11.09
CA GLY A 264 -14.13 17.05 12.34
C GLY A 264 -15.13 17.49 13.40
N GLY A 265 -16.39 17.06 13.29
CA GLY A 265 -17.34 16.93 14.40
C GLY A 265 -17.58 18.14 15.32
N THR A 266 -17.12 19.35 14.97
CA THR A 266 -17.49 20.58 15.66
C THR A 266 -18.58 21.22 14.83
N SER A 267 -19.83 20.95 15.22
CA SER A 267 -20.98 21.76 14.84
C SER A 267 -20.72 23.20 15.27
N THR A 268 -19.98 23.94 14.45
CA THR A 268 -20.05 25.39 14.44
C THR A 268 -21.21 25.68 13.51
N THR A 269 -22.30 26.17 14.09
CA THR A 269 -23.39 26.82 13.38
C THR A 269 -22.78 27.87 12.46
N SER A 270 -22.57 27.52 11.18
CA SER A 270 -22.29 28.49 10.13
C SER A 270 -23.55 29.34 9.99
N THR A 271 -23.53 30.50 10.63
CA THR A 271 -24.47 31.57 10.35
C THR A 271 -24.34 31.91 8.87
N THR A 272 -25.34 31.48 8.10
CA THR A 272 -25.60 31.88 6.73
C THR A 272 -25.48 33.40 6.61
N SER A 273 -24.37 33.86 6.06
CA SER A 273 -24.22 35.23 5.57
C SER A 273 -24.49 35.17 4.08
N THR A 274 -25.74 35.40 3.71
CA THR A 274 -26.16 35.56 2.33
C THR A 274 -25.56 36.84 1.77
N THR A 275 -24.43 36.74 1.07
CA THR A 275 -23.97 37.78 0.15
C THR A 275 -24.11 37.29 -1.28
N THR A 276 -25.14 37.81 -1.94
CA THR A 276 -25.45 37.62 -3.35
C THR A 276 -24.36 38.28 -4.19
N SER A 277 -23.38 37.50 -4.68
CA SER A 277 -22.44 37.95 -5.71
C SER A 277 -22.58 37.09 -6.96
N LYS A 278 -23.05 37.74 -8.02
CA LYS A 278 -23.27 37.25 -9.39
C LYS A 278 -22.01 36.60 -9.96
N ALA A 279 -22.11 35.35 -10.39
CA ALA A 279 -21.03 34.59 -11.01
C ALA A 279 -20.57 35.23 -12.33
N PRO A 280 -19.26 35.35 -12.61
CA PRO A 280 -18.76 35.66 -13.93
C PRO A 280 -18.86 34.41 -14.83
N THR A 281 -19.42 34.59 -16.01
CA THR A 281 -19.52 33.56 -17.06
C THR A 281 -18.13 33.28 -17.63
N ALA A 282 -17.55 32.13 -17.30
CA ALA A 282 -16.35 31.61 -17.97
C ALA A 282 -16.78 30.67 -19.10
N THR A 283 -16.54 31.09 -20.34
CA THR A 283 -16.68 30.24 -21.53
C THR A 283 -15.40 29.44 -21.74
N CYS A 284 -15.37 28.19 -21.28
CA CYS A 284 -14.35 27.22 -21.70
C CYS A 284 -14.79 26.55 -23.00
N THR A 285 -13.94 26.60 -24.02
CA THR A 285 -14.10 25.81 -25.26
C THR A 285 -14.05 24.32 -24.92
N PRO A 286 -14.92 23.45 -25.49
CA PRO A 286 -14.95 22.04 -25.14
C PRO A 286 -13.65 21.31 -25.52
N CYS A 287 -13.07 20.55 -24.58
CA CYS A 287 -11.89 19.70 -24.79
C CYS A 287 -12.24 18.60 -25.83
N SER A 288 -11.31 18.25 -26.73
CA SER A 288 -11.61 17.40 -27.90
C SER A 288 -11.55 15.88 -27.65
N TRP A 289 -11.11 15.41 -26.46
CA TRP A 289 -11.26 14.01 -26.00
C TRP A 289 -10.95 13.85 -24.49
N THR A 290 -11.38 12.73 -23.90
CA THR A 290 -11.31 12.40 -22.47
C THR A 290 -9.88 12.21 -21.97
N GLY A 291 -9.43 13.05 -21.02
CA GLY A 291 -8.13 12.89 -20.32
C GLY A 291 -7.17 14.08 -20.45
N HIS A 292 -7.29 14.88 -21.52
CA HIS A 292 -6.38 16.00 -21.80
C HIS A 292 -6.43 17.15 -20.75
N CYS A 293 -7.52 17.24 -19.99
CA CYS A 293 -7.77 18.33 -19.04
C CYS A 293 -7.56 17.88 -17.57
N ALA A 294 -6.92 16.72 -17.34
CA ALA A 294 -6.50 16.27 -16.02
C ALA A 294 -5.04 16.70 -15.76
N GLY A 295 -4.83 17.89 -15.18
CA GLY A 295 -3.53 18.27 -14.61
C GLY A 295 -3.02 19.69 -14.89
N ASP A 296 -3.68 20.48 -15.75
CA ASP A 296 -3.27 21.87 -16.02
C ASP A 296 -4.37 22.87 -15.59
N ASP A 297 -4.05 23.73 -14.62
CA ASP A 297 -4.93 24.81 -14.18
C ASP A 297 -5.09 25.89 -15.27
N CYS A 298 -6.33 26.22 -15.61
CA CYS A 298 -6.66 27.42 -16.39
C CYS A 298 -6.40 28.69 -15.58
N PHE A 299 -5.15 29.19 -15.57
CA PHE A 299 -4.86 30.52 -15.06
C PHE A 299 -5.32 31.60 -16.04
N THR A 300 -6.16 32.53 -15.57
CA THR A 300 -6.42 33.80 -16.27
C THR A 300 -5.29 34.78 -15.94
N SER A 301 -4.28 34.86 -16.80
CA SER A 301 -3.30 35.95 -16.74
C SER A 301 -3.78 37.15 -17.57
N SER A 302 -4.42 38.11 -16.90
CA SER A 302 -4.65 39.45 -17.45
C SER A 302 -3.42 40.34 -17.20
N SER A 303 -2.47 40.33 -18.13
CA SER A 303 -1.63 41.51 -18.38
C SER A 303 -1.00 41.40 -19.77
N SER A 304 -1.50 42.25 -20.67
CA SER A 304 -1.15 42.40 -22.07
C SER A 304 0.16 43.18 -22.29
N SER A 305 0.97 42.70 -23.25
CA SER A 305 1.74 43.42 -24.30
C SER A 305 2.97 42.58 -24.66
N SER A 306 3.38 42.30 -25.90
CA SER A 306 3.05 42.85 -27.21
C SER A 306 3.53 41.87 -28.30
N SER A 307 2.85 41.94 -29.43
CA SER A 307 3.06 41.34 -30.75
C SER A 307 4.49 41.21 -31.27
N SER A 308 4.76 40.11 -31.97
CA SER A 308 5.31 40.14 -33.34
C SER A 308 5.14 38.81 -34.06
N SER A 309 4.52 38.91 -35.22
CA SER A 309 4.14 37.90 -36.19
C SER A 309 5.33 37.29 -36.94
N SER A 310 5.23 36.01 -37.32
CA SER A 310 5.71 35.57 -38.64
C SER A 310 5.14 34.19 -38.99
N SER A 311 4.25 34.23 -39.98
CA SER A 311 3.69 33.12 -40.73
C SER A 311 4.77 32.42 -41.56
N SER A 312 4.67 31.10 -41.74
CA SER A 312 5.14 30.43 -42.95
C SER A 312 4.44 29.07 -43.11
N SER A 313 3.63 29.01 -44.15
CA SER A 313 2.93 27.85 -44.70
C SER A 313 3.90 26.92 -45.44
N SER A 314 3.66 25.60 -45.40
CA SER A 314 4.03 24.63 -46.45
C SER A 314 3.27 23.33 -46.16
N SER A 315 2.18 23.02 -46.89
CA SER A 315 2.12 22.40 -48.23
C SER A 315 2.35 20.88 -48.18
N TYR A 316 1.27 20.18 -48.49
CA TYR A 316 1.12 18.78 -48.88
C TYR A 316 2.29 18.20 -49.70
N PHE A 317 2.69 16.96 -49.38
CA PHE A 317 3.14 16.00 -50.39
C PHE A 317 2.79 14.57 -49.96
N SER A 318 1.86 13.95 -50.71
CA SER A 318 1.57 12.51 -50.65
C SER A 318 2.43 11.81 -51.68
N ILE A 319 3.13 10.74 -51.30
CA ILE A 319 3.63 9.72 -52.23
C ILE A 319 3.27 8.36 -51.66
N SER A 320 2.47 7.64 -52.45
CA SER A 320 2.21 6.22 -52.36
C SER A 320 3.00 5.51 -53.45
N SER A 321 3.63 4.36 -53.15
CA SER A 321 3.68 3.17 -54.03
C SER A 321 4.61 2.05 -53.51
N ASN A 322 3.98 0.88 -53.30
CA ASN A 322 4.31 -0.44 -53.84
C ASN A 322 5.54 -1.27 -53.40
N ASN A 323 5.20 -2.43 -52.82
CA ASN A 323 5.55 -3.82 -53.22
C ASN A 323 6.93 -4.46 -52.96
N LEU A 324 6.87 -5.51 -52.10
CA LEU A 324 7.50 -6.87 -52.16
C LEU A 324 9.03 -7.01 -51.97
N PRO A 325 9.59 -8.21 -51.63
CA PRO A 325 9.00 -9.45 -51.10
C PRO A 325 9.74 -10.06 -49.87
N SER A 326 9.11 -11.13 -49.36
CA SER A 326 9.55 -12.14 -48.39
C SER A 326 10.79 -12.97 -48.77
N SER A 327 11.65 -13.32 -47.80
CA SER A 327 12.23 -14.68 -47.61
C SER A 327 13.21 -14.77 -46.41
N SER A 328 12.89 -15.69 -45.47
CA SER A 328 13.68 -16.69 -44.70
C SER A 328 15.20 -16.50 -44.43
N PRO A 329 15.82 -17.09 -43.37
CA PRO A 329 15.47 -18.40 -42.78
C PRO A 329 15.61 -18.59 -41.25
N SER A 330 15.04 -19.71 -40.81
CA SER A 330 15.20 -20.38 -39.53
C SER A 330 16.62 -20.93 -39.32
N ILE A 331 17.21 -20.64 -38.15
CA ILE A 331 18.44 -21.27 -37.67
C ILE A 331 18.11 -22.03 -36.39
N SER A 332 18.25 -23.36 -36.47
CA SER A 332 18.33 -24.28 -35.36
C SER A 332 19.75 -24.29 -34.80
N SER A 333 19.90 -24.08 -33.49
CA SER A 333 21.18 -24.32 -32.81
C SER A 333 20.93 -25.02 -31.48
N SER A 334 21.23 -26.32 -31.48
CA SER A 334 21.48 -27.13 -30.30
C SER A 334 22.73 -26.62 -29.59
N SER A 335 22.66 -26.39 -28.28
CA SER A 335 23.84 -26.19 -27.45
C SER A 335 23.74 -26.97 -26.14
N SER A 336 24.79 -27.75 -25.92
CA SER A 336 25.04 -28.65 -24.79
C SER A 336 25.46 -27.83 -23.57
N SER A 337 24.72 -27.97 -22.47
CA SER A 337 25.04 -27.36 -21.18
C SER A 337 26.19 -28.12 -20.49
N LYS A 338 27.38 -27.50 -20.46
CA LYS A 338 28.53 -27.96 -19.67
C LYS A 338 28.54 -27.15 -18.36
N ALA A 339 28.44 -27.85 -17.23
CA ALA A 339 28.41 -27.24 -15.89
C ALA A 339 29.74 -26.51 -15.56
N PRO A 340 29.70 -25.36 -14.86
CA PRO A 340 30.90 -24.67 -14.39
C PRO A 340 31.42 -25.25 -13.06
N PRO A 341 32.72 -25.09 -12.75
CA PRO A 341 33.32 -25.62 -11.53
C PRO A 341 33.00 -24.76 -10.30
N ARG A 342 32.75 -25.42 -9.16
CA ARG A 342 32.60 -24.79 -7.84
C ARG A 342 33.93 -24.24 -7.34
N PHE A 343 33.97 -22.95 -6.98
CA PHE A 343 35.02 -22.35 -6.15
C PHE A 343 34.57 -22.26 -4.68
N PRO A 344 35.45 -22.51 -3.70
CA PRO A 344 35.10 -22.39 -2.28
C PRO A 344 35.19 -20.93 -1.80
N LEU A 345 34.09 -20.41 -1.26
CA LEU A 345 34.04 -19.12 -0.57
C LEU A 345 34.73 -19.20 0.79
N ARG A 346 35.78 -18.40 0.98
CA ARG A 346 36.47 -18.20 2.26
C ARG A 346 35.60 -17.33 3.19
N GLN A 347 35.27 -17.84 4.38
CA GLN A 347 34.55 -17.16 5.46
C GLN A 347 35.46 -16.55 6.55
N PRO A 348 36.05 -15.35 6.37
CA PRO A 348 36.49 -14.60 7.57
C PRO A 348 35.88 -13.20 7.71
N VAL A 349 35.18 -12.67 6.70
CA VAL A 349 34.71 -11.25 6.75
C VAL A 349 33.38 -11.07 7.49
N VAL A 350 32.45 -12.04 7.38
CA VAL A 350 31.11 -11.95 7.98
C VAL A 350 31.16 -12.00 9.51
N ARG A 351 32.13 -12.75 10.08
CA ARG A 351 32.26 -12.92 11.53
C ARG A 351 32.73 -11.65 12.25
N ASN A 352 33.56 -10.84 11.59
CA ASN A 352 34.03 -9.58 12.16
C ASN A 352 32.96 -8.48 12.10
N LEU A 353 32.09 -8.48 11.10
CA LEU A 353 30.98 -7.54 11.00
C LEU A 353 29.92 -7.79 12.08
N LEU A 354 29.62 -9.06 12.37
CA LEU A 354 28.65 -9.43 13.39
C LEU A 354 29.11 -9.04 14.81
N LEU A 355 30.41 -9.18 15.10
CA LEU A 355 30.99 -8.76 16.39
C LEU A 355 30.94 -7.24 16.56
N LEU A 356 31.21 -6.47 15.50
CA LEU A 356 31.09 -5.01 15.51
C LEU A 356 29.65 -4.53 15.76
N ILE A 357 28.66 -5.20 15.17
CA ILE A 357 27.24 -4.88 15.38
C ILE A 357 26.82 -5.17 16.82
N LEU A 358 27.26 -6.30 17.39
CA LEU A 358 26.94 -6.66 18.78
C LEU A 358 27.58 -5.69 19.79
N GLU A 359 28.80 -5.21 19.51
CA GLU A 359 29.50 -4.25 20.37
C GLU A 359 28.85 -2.86 20.33
N LEU A 360 28.40 -2.41 19.15
CA LEU A 360 27.61 -1.17 19.00
C LEU A 360 26.26 -1.24 19.72
N LEU A 361 25.56 -2.39 19.66
CA LEU A 361 24.29 -2.58 20.37
C LEU A 361 24.47 -2.58 21.89
N ALA A 362 25.57 -3.14 22.40
CA ALA A 362 25.90 -3.12 23.82
C ALA A 362 26.19 -1.69 24.32
N GLN A 363 26.92 -0.88 23.54
CA GLN A 363 27.19 0.52 23.88
C GLN A 363 25.92 1.39 23.88
N LEU A 364 24.99 1.12 22.94
CA LEU A 364 23.71 1.82 22.86
C LEU A 364 22.83 1.51 24.08
N GLN A 365 22.78 0.24 24.52
CA GLN A 365 22.03 -0.16 25.72
C GLN A 365 22.56 0.53 27.00
N MET A 366 23.88 0.62 27.16
CA MET A 366 24.47 1.28 28.33
C MET A 366 24.19 2.79 28.35
N THR A 367 24.15 3.43 27.18
CA THR A 367 23.86 4.86 27.06
C THR A 367 22.38 5.16 27.37
N VAL A 368 21.46 4.35 26.87
CA VAL A 368 20.02 4.49 27.15
C VAL A 368 19.72 4.25 28.64
N MET A 369 20.37 3.26 29.27
CA MET A 369 20.23 3.02 30.70
C MET A 369 20.84 4.15 31.55
N GLY A 370 21.97 4.73 31.14
CA GLY A 370 22.58 5.89 31.80
C GLY A 370 21.66 7.12 31.77
N ILE A 371 21.04 7.42 30.62
CA ILE A 371 20.11 8.53 30.45
C ILE A 371 18.83 8.32 31.29
N TRP A 372 18.34 7.08 31.39
CA TRP A 372 17.20 6.74 32.25
C TRP A 372 17.53 6.87 33.75
N SER A 373 18.76 6.54 34.16
CA SER A 373 19.18 6.65 35.56
C SER A 373 19.33 8.10 36.03
N VAL A 374 19.79 9.00 35.15
CA VAL A 374 19.89 10.44 35.44
C VAL A 374 18.50 11.10 35.55
N ARG A 375 17.50 10.63 34.80
CA ARG A 375 16.14 11.21 34.83
C ARG A 375 15.25 10.77 35.99
N MET A 376 15.63 9.73 36.75
CA MET A 376 14.87 9.26 37.92
C MET A 376 15.36 9.81 39.27
N GLY A 377 16.46 10.58 39.28
CA GLY A 377 17.03 11.16 40.50
C GLY A 377 16.26 12.36 41.09
N ASP A 378 15.42 13.04 40.29
CA ASP A 378 14.86 14.35 40.67
C ASP A 378 13.36 14.34 41.03
N VAL A 379 12.75 13.18 41.26
CA VAL A 379 11.33 13.13 41.67
C VAL A 379 11.19 12.45 43.03
N ALA A 380 11.58 13.20 44.07
CA ALA A 380 11.29 12.89 45.47
C ALA A 380 10.34 13.94 46.09
N VAL A 381 9.04 13.60 46.08
CA VAL A 381 8.01 13.77 47.13
C VAL A 381 7.82 15.14 47.81
N VAL A 382 6.63 15.71 47.58
CA VAL A 382 5.81 16.34 48.64
C VAL A 382 4.50 15.54 48.80
N ARG A 383 4.15 15.32 50.07
CA ARG A 383 3.20 14.36 50.67
C ARG A 383 1.77 14.36 50.13
N GLY A 384 1.16 13.16 50.10
CA GLY A 384 -0.29 13.02 50.32
C GLY A 384 -0.95 11.73 49.81
N LYS A 385 -1.01 10.69 50.66
CA LYS A 385 -1.90 9.50 50.60
C LYS A 385 -1.70 8.46 49.48
N GLY A 386 -1.15 7.32 49.89
CA GLY A 386 -1.80 6.01 49.72
C GLY A 386 -1.81 5.33 48.34
N ILE A 387 -1.03 4.23 48.24
CA ILE A 387 -1.25 3.08 47.35
C ILE A 387 -0.89 3.30 45.86
N VAL A 388 0.41 3.29 45.50
CA VAL A 388 0.84 2.96 44.12
C VAL A 388 2.15 2.13 44.06
N CYS A 389 2.98 2.08 45.11
CA CYS A 389 4.36 1.58 44.97
C CYS A 389 4.56 0.04 44.92
N VAL A 390 3.52 -0.78 45.16
CA VAL A 390 3.69 -2.26 45.25
C VAL A 390 3.52 -2.98 43.90
N ARG A 391 2.90 -2.36 42.89
CA ARG A 391 2.64 -3.02 41.59
C ARG A 391 3.82 -2.98 40.61
N LEU A 392 4.65 -1.94 40.65
CA LEU A 392 5.80 -1.79 39.74
C LEU A 392 6.96 -2.73 40.06
N ALA A 393 7.23 -2.99 41.35
CA ALA A 393 8.28 -3.93 41.76
C ALA A 393 7.95 -5.39 41.35
N ARG A 394 6.67 -5.78 41.38
CA ARG A 394 6.22 -7.10 40.89
C ARG A 394 6.34 -7.24 39.38
N LEU A 395 6.05 -6.18 38.62
CA LEU A 395 6.18 -6.20 37.16
C LEU A 395 7.64 -6.33 36.73
N ALA A 396 8.56 -5.60 37.39
CA ALA A 396 10.00 -5.70 37.12
C ALA A 396 10.57 -7.10 37.44
N MET A 397 10.07 -7.77 38.47
CA MET A 397 10.46 -9.15 38.78
C MET A 397 9.95 -10.16 37.75
N ILE A 398 8.71 -10.01 37.27
CA ILE A 398 8.11 -10.91 36.27
C ILE A 398 8.85 -10.79 34.93
N VAL A 399 9.17 -9.57 34.50
CA VAL A 399 9.97 -9.33 33.29
C VAL A 399 11.37 -9.95 33.42
N ARG A 400 11.99 -9.85 34.61
CA ARG A 400 13.31 -10.46 34.89
C ARG A 400 13.27 -12.00 34.85
N MET A 401 12.17 -12.62 35.29
CA MET A 401 12.00 -14.09 35.21
C MET A 401 11.75 -14.58 33.79
N ILE A 402 10.97 -13.86 32.98
CA ILE A 402 10.69 -14.22 31.57
C ILE A 402 11.97 -14.13 30.73
N LEU A 403 12.82 -13.12 30.98
CA LEU A 403 14.11 -12.98 30.31
C LEU A 403 15.12 -14.08 30.70
N PHE A 404 15.14 -14.52 31.96
CA PHE A 404 16.00 -15.63 32.39
C PHE A 404 15.57 -16.98 31.81
N ALA A 405 14.26 -17.21 31.62
CA ALA A 405 13.74 -18.43 31.02
C ALA A 405 14.10 -18.58 29.53
N ARG A 406 14.21 -17.48 28.77
CA ARG A 406 14.58 -17.52 27.35
C ARG A 406 16.06 -17.76 27.08
N VAL A 407 16.95 -17.36 27.98
CA VAL A 407 18.41 -17.59 27.84
C VAL A 407 18.80 -19.03 28.20
N GLY A 408 18.00 -19.72 29.02
CA GLY A 408 18.25 -21.10 29.42
C GLY A 408 18.00 -22.16 28.34
N ASN A 409 17.23 -21.85 27.29
CA ASN A 409 16.74 -22.85 26.32
C ASN A 409 17.58 -22.96 25.03
N ALA A 410 18.70 -22.23 24.92
CA ALA A 410 19.57 -22.24 23.75
C ALA A 410 20.77 -23.23 23.86
N ARG A 411 20.71 -24.19 24.78
CA ARG A 411 21.73 -25.25 24.95
C ARG A 411 21.12 -26.64 24.95
N SER A 412 20.48 -27.04 23.85
CA SER A 412 20.33 -28.45 23.49
C SER A 412 19.72 -28.51 22.10
N LEU A 413 20.56 -28.77 21.09
CA LEU A 413 20.21 -29.40 19.81
C LEU A 413 21.47 -29.41 18.92
N GLU A 414 22.42 -30.26 19.28
CA GLU A 414 23.36 -30.87 18.35
C GLU A 414 23.27 -32.38 18.56
N SER A 415 22.85 -33.13 17.53
CA SER A 415 23.33 -34.47 17.16
C SER A 415 22.26 -35.29 16.41
N PHE A 416 22.77 -36.10 15.47
CA PHE A 416 22.14 -37.12 14.61
C PHE A 416 21.39 -36.56 13.38
N GLY A 417 21.65 -37.01 12.16
CA GLY A 417 22.40 -38.18 11.68
C GLY A 417 21.75 -38.63 10.37
N ASP A 418 22.58 -38.73 9.34
CA ASP A 418 22.28 -39.07 7.95
C ASP A 418 21.69 -40.50 7.79
N VAL A 419 20.56 -40.67 7.10
CA VAL A 419 20.12 -41.95 6.49
C VAL A 419 19.24 -41.67 5.26
N ASP A 420 19.74 -42.07 4.09
CA ASP A 420 19.06 -42.23 2.82
C ASP A 420 17.90 -43.24 2.89
N ASN A 421 16.73 -42.90 2.33
CA ASN A 421 15.84 -43.85 1.65
C ASN A 421 14.68 -43.14 0.92
N ARG A 422 14.69 -43.19 -0.41
CA ARG A 422 13.50 -42.97 -1.25
C ARG A 422 12.57 -44.19 -1.20
N PRO A 423 11.26 -43.97 -1.38
CA PRO A 423 10.65 -44.63 -2.53
C PRO A 423 9.70 -43.76 -3.36
N ASP A 424 9.65 -44.19 -4.61
CA ASP A 424 8.79 -43.85 -5.74
C ASP A 424 7.29 -43.90 -5.42
N MET A 425 6.53 -42.91 -5.89
CA MET A 425 5.06 -42.96 -5.95
C MET A 425 4.59 -42.62 -7.38
N SER A 426 4.44 -43.69 -8.15
CA SER A 426 3.59 -43.75 -9.33
C SER A 426 2.10 -43.83 -8.94
N SER A 427 1.27 -43.14 -9.71
CA SER A 427 -0.20 -43.02 -9.65
C SER A 427 -0.99 -44.34 -9.54
N PRO A 428 -2.29 -44.26 -9.20
CA PRO A 428 -3.25 -45.13 -9.85
C PRO A 428 -4.46 -44.43 -10.48
N LYS A 429 -4.83 -45.05 -11.60
CA LYS A 429 -5.94 -44.81 -12.51
C LYS A 429 -7.33 -44.88 -11.84
N LEU A 430 -8.21 -43.99 -12.28
CA LEU A 430 -9.67 -44.10 -12.15
C LEU A 430 -10.20 -45.25 -13.04
N LEU A 431 -11.10 -46.08 -12.50
CA LEU A 431 -11.89 -47.07 -13.25
C LEU A 431 -13.37 -46.72 -13.18
N LEU A 432 -14.01 -46.82 -14.35
CA LEU A 432 -15.44 -46.71 -14.63
C LEU A 432 -16.28 -47.80 -13.94
N GLY A 433 -17.54 -47.47 -13.63
CA GLY A 433 -18.56 -48.45 -13.27
C GLY A 433 -19.98 -47.87 -13.23
N ARG A 434 -20.72 -48.00 -14.34
CA ARG A 434 -22.18 -47.84 -14.48
C ARG A 434 -22.93 -48.91 -13.68
N ASN A 435 -24.13 -48.59 -13.17
CA ASN A 435 -25.40 -49.26 -13.52
C ASN A 435 -26.60 -48.73 -12.69
N ASP A 436 -27.49 -48.03 -13.40
CA ASP A 436 -28.96 -48.15 -13.50
C ASP A 436 -29.84 -48.77 -12.39
N SER A 437 -30.89 -47.97 -12.10
CA SER A 437 -32.33 -48.31 -12.02
C SER A 437 -32.91 -49.10 -10.84
N LEU A 438 -33.85 -48.47 -10.12
CA LEU A 438 -35.21 -49.00 -9.90
C LEU A 438 -36.16 -47.94 -9.30
N ALA A 439 -37.33 -47.82 -9.92
CA ALA A 439 -38.44 -46.93 -9.57
C ALA A 439 -39.44 -47.60 -8.62
N ILE A 440 -40.02 -46.88 -7.65
CA ILE A 440 -41.31 -47.24 -7.00
C ILE A 440 -42.12 -45.97 -6.63
N ILE A 441 -43.16 -45.71 -7.43
CA ILE A 441 -44.58 -45.49 -7.09
C ILE A 441 -44.97 -44.54 -5.93
N ALA A 442 -45.68 -43.47 -6.29
CA ALA A 442 -46.53 -42.64 -5.41
C ALA A 442 -47.84 -43.35 -5.02
N PRO A 443 -48.56 -42.84 -4.00
CA PRO A 443 -49.84 -42.25 -4.39
C PRO A 443 -50.22 -40.95 -3.67
N SER A 444 -50.92 -40.13 -4.46
CA SER A 444 -51.82 -39.04 -4.11
C SER A 444 -52.88 -39.45 -3.06
N LEU A 445 -53.30 -38.51 -2.19
CA LEU A 445 -54.72 -38.18 -1.98
C LEU A 445 -54.93 -36.87 -1.18
N ARG A 446 -55.74 -36.02 -1.83
CA ARG A 446 -56.60 -34.88 -1.43
C ARG A 446 -56.93 -34.71 0.07
N ASN A 447 -56.93 -33.45 0.54
CA ASN A 447 -58.11 -32.56 0.55
C ASN A 447 -57.68 -31.09 0.59
#